data_AF-A0A1F4DSR2-F1
#
_entry.id   AF-A0A1F4DSR2-F1
#
_cell.length_a   1.000
_cell.length_b   1.000
_cell.length_c   1.000
_cell.angle_alpha   90.00
_cell.angle_beta   90.00
_cell.angle_gamma   90.00
#
_symmetry.space_group_name_H-M   'P 1'
#
loop_
_entity.id
_entity.type
_entity.pdbx_description
1 polymer ?
#
loop_
_entity_poly.entity_id
_entity_poly.type
_entity_poly.pdbx_seq_one_letter_code
_entity_poly.pdbx_strand_id
1 'polypeptide(L)' 'MTWYGVLAPAGTPHDIVARLSTELVKIAQSPDMKKRLAAEGGEAVGSTPEEFAAYIKDELKASADLVKLAHIKVE' A
#
# COMPACT_ATOMS: atom_id res chain seq x y z
N MET A 1 11.63 0.77 5.29
CA MET A 1 11.34 1.14 3.89
C MET A 1 9.93 1.69 3.90
N THR A 2 9.69 2.88 3.35
CA THR A 2 8.37 3.53 3.45
C THR A 2 7.54 3.15 2.23
N TRP A 3 6.36 2.60 2.46
CA TRP A 3 5.38 2.32 1.41
C TRP A 3 4.15 3.22 1.59
N TYR A 4 3.42 3.39 0.49
CA TYR A 4 2.17 4.12 0.47
C TYR A 4 1.10 3.30 -0.26
N GLY A 5 -0.15 3.49 0.12
CA GLY A 5 -1.28 2.91 -0.61
C GLY A 5 -2.60 3.48 -0.14
N VAL A 6 -3.69 2.97 -0.72
CA VAL A 6 -5.05 3.49 -0.53
C VAL A 6 -5.90 2.46 0.19
N LEU A 7 -6.62 2.90 1.21
CA LEU A 7 -7.53 2.08 2.00
C LEU A 7 -8.95 2.62 1.89
N ALA A 8 -9.93 1.71 1.86
CA ALA A 8 -11.36 2.03 1.92
C ALA A 8 -11.93 1.62 3.29
N PRO A 9 -13.07 2.20 3.73
CA PRO A 9 -13.73 1.80 4.96
C PRO A 9 -14.07 0.30 5.02
N ALA A 10 -14.06 -0.27 6.22
CA ALA A 10 -14.48 -1.65 6.43
C ALA A 10 -15.94 -1.84 5.98
N GLY A 11 -16.21 -2.93 5.25
CA GLY A 11 -17.52 -3.21 4.68
C GLY A 11 -17.82 -2.52 3.35
N THR A 12 -16.86 -1.80 2.75
CA THR A 12 -17.00 -1.31 1.37
C THR A 12 -17.30 -2.49 0.43
N PRO A 13 -18.36 -2.40 -0.42
CA PRO A 13 -18.70 -3.47 -1.36
C PRO A 13 -17.54 -3.85 -2.28
N HIS A 14 -17.40 -5.15 -2.54
CA HIS A 14 -16.26 -5.70 -3.29
C HIS A 14 -16.18 -5.13 -4.72
N ASP A 15 -17.31 -4.91 -5.38
CA ASP A 15 -17.36 -4.34 -6.73
C ASP A 15 -16.79 -2.90 -6.78
N ILE A 16 -17.03 -2.10 -5.74
CA ILE A 16 -16.48 -0.75 -5.62
C ILE A 16 -14.97 -0.82 -5.41
N VAL A 17 -14.49 -1.71 -4.53
CA VAL A 17 -13.06 -1.91 -4.29
C VAL A 17 -12.35 -2.38 -5.57
N ALA A 18 -12.93 -3.35 -6.28
CA ALA A 18 -12.37 -3.88 -7.51
C ALA A 18 -12.27 -2.79 -8.60
N ARG A 19 -13.31 -1.94 -8.74
CA ARG A 19 -13.29 -0.83 -9.68
C ARG A 19 -12.21 0.20 -9.33
N LEU A 20 -12.12 0.61 -8.06
CA LEU A 20 -11.10 1.55 -7.60
C LEU A 20 -9.70 1.00 -7.81
N SER A 21 -9.46 -0.26 -7.45
CA SER A 21 -8.17 -0.92 -7.65
C SER A 21 -7.77 -0.93 -9.13
N THR A 22 -8.71 -1.23 -10.03
CA THR A 22 -8.46 -1.25 -11.47
C THR A 22 -7.99 0.12 -11.98
N GLU A 23 -8.66 1.20 -11.59
CA GLU A 23 -8.28 2.55 -12.01
C GLU A 23 -6.96 3.01 -11.36
N LEU A 24 -6.73 2.69 -10.09
CA LEU A 24 -5.48 3.01 -9.39
C LEU A 24 -4.28 2.30 -10.02
N VAL A 25 -4.41 1.02 -10.41
CA VAL A 25 -3.35 0.28 -11.10
C VAL A 25 -3.03 0.94 -12.45
N LYS A 26 -4.05 1.34 -13.23
CA LYS A 26 -3.83 2.06 -14.49
C LYS A 26 -3.08 3.37 -14.27
N ILE A 27 -3.46 4.15 -13.26
CA ILE A 27 -2.79 5.41 -12.92
C ILE A 27 -1.34 5.16 -12.50
N ALA A 28 -1.09 4.19 -11.62
CA ALA A 28 0.26 3.82 -11.19
C ALA A 28 1.13 3.38 -12.36
N GLN A 29 0.54 2.69 -13.35
CA GLN A 29 1.25 2.24 -14.54
C GLN A 29 1.48 3.35 -15.59
N SER A 30 0.81 4.50 -15.45
CA SER A 30 0.94 5.60 -16.40
C SER A 30 2.36 6.17 -16.45
N PRO A 31 2.85 6.62 -17.62
CA PRO A 31 4.19 7.19 -17.75
C PRO A 31 4.41 8.41 -16.84
N ASP A 32 3.40 9.27 -16.70
CA ASP A 32 3.48 10.46 -15.85
C ASP A 32 3.62 10.11 -14.37
N MET A 33 2.86 9.12 -13.89
CA MET A 33 2.98 8.68 -12.50
C MET A 33 4.31 8.01 -12.24
N LYS A 34 4.77 7.12 -13.14
CA LYS A 34 6.08 6.49 -13.03
C LYS A 34 7.22 7.52 -12.97
N LYS A 35 7.17 8.54 -13.83
CA LYS A 35 8.16 9.62 -13.83
C LYS A 35 8.14 10.42 -12.53
N ARG A 36 6.95 10.76 -12.03
CA ARG A 36 6.81 11.51 -10.76
C ARG A 36 7.34 10.72 -9.57
N LEU A 37 6.92 9.47 -9.42
CA LEU A 37 7.38 8.62 -8.33
C LEU A 37 8.89 8.38 -8.41
N ALA A 38 9.43 8.12 -9.61
CA ALA A 38 10.87 7.96 -9.79
C ALA A 38 11.65 9.24 -9.45
N ALA A 39 11.12 10.43 -9.76
CA ALA A 39 11.75 11.71 -9.40
C ALA A 39 11.76 11.94 -7.87
N GLU A 40 10.81 11.35 -7.15
CA GLU A 40 10.73 11.37 -5.68
C GLU A 40 11.49 10.19 -5.01
N GLY A 41 12.17 9.36 -5.81
CA GLY A 41 12.92 8.18 -5.34
C GLY A 41 12.05 6.97 -5.00
N GLY A 42 10.77 6.99 -5.39
CA GLY A 42 9.82 5.90 -5.24
C GLY A 42 9.67 5.04 -6.50
N GLU A 43 9.05 3.88 -6.33
CA GLU A 43 8.69 2.98 -7.42
C GLU A 43 7.17 2.86 -7.52
N ALA A 44 6.64 2.91 -8.74
CA ALA A 44 5.22 2.73 -8.98
C ALA A 44 4.86 1.25 -8.92
N VAL A 45 4.17 0.85 -7.86
CA VAL A 45 3.64 -0.51 -7.68
C VAL A 45 2.14 -0.51 -7.94
N GLY A 46 1.69 -1.38 -8.84
CA GLY A 46 0.27 -1.68 -9.05
C GLY A 46 0.00 -3.12 -8.68
N SER A 47 -0.65 -3.35 -7.54
CA SER A 47 -1.05 -4.67 -7.04
C SER A 47 -2.56 -4.84 -7.04
N THR A 48 -3.01 -6.06 -6.79
CA THR A 48 -4.40 -6.37 -6.47
C THR A 48 -4.74 -6.02 -5.02
N PRO A 49 -6.03 -5.83 -4.67
CA PRO A 49 -6.45 -5.62 -3.28
C PRO A 49 -5.99 -6.72 -2.33
N GLU A 50 -6.02 -7.97 -2.79
CA GLU A 50 -5.64 -9.15 -2.02
C GLU A 50 -4.13 -9.20 -1.75
N GLU A 51 -3.31 -8.93 -2.76
CA GLU A 51 -1.86 -8.82 -2.61
C GLU A 51 -1.49 -7.68 -1.65
N PHE A 52 -2.17 -6.54 -1.76
CA PHE A 52 -1.92 -5.41 -0.88
C PHE A 52 -2.36 -5.69 0.56
N ALA A 53 -3.49 -6.37 0.75
CA ALA A 53 -3.94 -6.80 2.07
C ALA A 53 -2.98 -7.82 2.72
N ALA A 54 -2.39 -8.71 1.93
CA ALA A 54 -1.34 -9.63 2.41
C ALA A 54 -0.09 -8.86 2.84
N TYR A 55 0.39 -7.94 1.98
CA TYR A 55 1.55 -7.10 2.29
C TYR A 55 1.39 -6.30 3.59
N ILE A 56 0.22 -5.67 3.79
CA ILE A 56 -0.05 -4.93 5.04
C ILE A 56 0.02 -5.85 6.26
N LYS A 57 -0.53 -7.07 6.18
CA LYS A 57 -0.49 -8.02 7.31
C LYS A 57 0.94 -8.40 7.66
N ASP A 58 1.77 -8.65 6.66
CA ASP A 58 3.17 -9.04 6.85
C ASP A 58 3.99 -7.86 7.42
N GLU A 59 3.79 -6.65 6.89
CA GLU A 59 4.49 -5.47 7.37
C GLU A 59 4.08 -5.09 8.80
N LEU A 60 2.79 -5.18 9.13
CA LEU A 60 2.31 -4.96 10.49
C LEU A 60 2.90 -5.96 11.47
N LYS A 61 3.01 -7.24 11.07
CA LYS A 61 3.64 -8.28 11.88
C LYS A 61 5.11 -7.94 12.12
N ALA A 62 5.87 -7.66 11.06
CA ALA A 62 7.29 -7.34 11.15
C ALA A 62 7.54 -6.09 12.01
N SER A 63 6.74 -5.03 11.79
CA SER A 63 6.81 -3.80 12.57
C SER A 63 6.51 -4.03 14.05
N ALA A 64 5.47 -4.82 14.37
CA ALA A 64 5.12 -5.14 15.75
C ALA A 64 6.23 -5.92 16.47
N ASP A 65 6.87 -6.87 15.78
CA ASP A 65 7.97 -7.66 16.34
C ASP A 65 9.20 -6.78 16.61
N LEU A 66 9.52 -5.85 15.69
CA LEU A 66 10.59 -4.87 15.88
C LEU A 66 10.32 -3.92 17.04
N VAL A 67 9.11 -3.38 17.16
CA VAL A 67 8.72 -2.48 18.26
C VAL A 67 8.87 -3.18 19.61
N LYS A 68 8.44 -4.44 19.71
CA LYS A 68 8.57 -5.25 20.93
C LYS A 68 10.04 -5.50 21.28
N LEU A 69 10.86 -5.87 20.30
CA LEU A 69 12.28 -6.12 20.50
C LEU A 69 13.03 -4.87 20.94
N ALA A 70 12.68 -3.71 20.37
CA ALA A 70 13.33 -2.44 20.64
C ALA A 70 12.76 -1.71 21.87
N HIS A 71 11.74 -2.26 22.54
CA HIS A 71 11.04 -1.64 23.68
C HIS A 71 10.54 -0.20 23.40
N ILE A 72 10.16 0.08 22.15
CA ILE A 72 9.70 1.40 21.72
C ILE A 72 8.24 1.58 22.14
N LYS A 73 7.92 2.74 22.74
CA LYS A 73 6.55 3.19 22.99
C LYS A 73 6.30 4.48 22.23
N VAL A 74 5.13 4.59 21.63
CA VAL A 74 4.63 5.85 21.09
C VAL A 74 3.89 6.55 22.23
N GLU A 75 4.31 7.76 22.58
CA GLU A 75 3.62 8.63 23.55
C GLU A 75 2.39 9.31 22.94
#